data_AF-A0A9N9KSJ9-F1
#
_entry.id   AF-A0A9N9KSJ9-F1
#
_cell.length_a   1.000
_cell.length_b   1.000
_cell.length_c   1.000
_cell.angle_alpha   90.00
_cell.angle_beta   90.00
_cell.angle_gamma   90.00
#
_symmetry.space_group_name_H-M   'P 1'
#
loop_
_entity.id
_entity.type
_entity.pdbx_description
1 polymer ?
#
loop_
_entity_poly.entity_id
_entity_poly.type
_entity_poly.pdbx_seq_one_letter_code
_entity_poly.pdbx_strand_id
1 'polypeptide(L)'
;MDPPTYKLQHTPTGRPYIALQTRSPTPIFITELLPSDAPTLVATMSLPAVNNALISPPKDYTLASAEWWITQQRSGKVELPLAVLREGDAERG
;
A
#
# COMPACT_ATOMS: atom_id res chain seq x y z
N MET A 1 -8.94 -2.87 28.95
CA MET A 1 -8.56 -1.73 28.11
C MET A 1 -9.32 -1.94 26.82
N ASP A 2 -10.21 -1.03 26.45
CA ASP A 2 -11.01 -1.20 25.23
C ASP A 2 -10.10 -1.11 24.00
N PRO A 3 -10.38 -1.88 22.93
CA PRO A 3 -9.60 -1.80 21.71
C PRO A 3 -9.72 -0.40 21.12
N PRO A 4 -8.63 0.16 20.56
CA PRO A 4 -8.69 1.45 19.90
C PRO A 4 -9.65 1.39 18.71
N THR A 5 -10.61 2.32 18.67
CA THR A 5 -11.53 2.46 17.54
C THR A 5 -10.93 3.39 16.50
N TYR A 6 -10.70 2.84 15.31
CA TYR A 6 -10.22 3.61 14.16
C TYR A 6 -11.38 4.13 13.32
N LYS A 7 -11.34 5.42 12.97
CA LYS A 7 -12.35 6.05 12.11
C LYS A 7 -11.79 6.21 10.71
N LEU A 8 -12.61 5.89 9.71
CA LEU A 8 -12.32 6.22 8.31
C LEU A 8 -12.38 7.74 8.13
N GLN A 9 -11.36 8.29 7.50
CA GLN A 9 -11.22 9.71 7.17
C GLN A 9 -10.94 9.87 5.67
N HIS A 10 -10.94 11.11 5.17
CA HIS A 10 -10.71 11.41 3.75
C HIS A 10 -9.66 12.50 3.55
N THR A 11 -8.80 12.34 2.54
CA THR A 11 -7.87 13.39 2.09
C THR A 11 -8.62 14.58 1.48
N PRO A 12 -7.98 15.73 1.22
CA PRO A 12 -8.61 16.84 0.49
C PRO A 12 -9.18 16.43 -0.89
N THR A 13 -8.56 15.44 -1.54
CA THR A 13 -9.03 14.85 -2.81
C THR A 13 -10.10 13.77 -2.63
N GLY A 14 -10.55 13.52 -1.39
CA GLY A 14 -11.62 12.60 -1.07
C GLY A 14 -11.20 11.14 -0.97
N ARG A 15 -9.90 10.82 -0.91
CA ARG A 15 -9.44 9.43 -0.79
C ARG A 15 -9.55 8.92 0.65
N PRO A 16 -10.07 7.71 0.88
CA PRO A 16 -10.22 7.17 2.21
C PRO A 16 -8.87 6.80 2.84
N TYR A 17 -8.72 7.06 4.14
CA TYR A 17 -7.59 6.59 4.94
C TYR A 17 -7.98 6.34 6.41
N ILE A 18 -7.14 5.61 7.13
CA ILE A 18 -7.21 5.44 8.59
C ILE A 18 -5.92 5.97 9.20
N ALA A 19 -6.01 6.96 10.10
CA ALA A 19 -4.86 7.40 10.89
C ALA A 19 -4.59 6.42 12.04
N LEU A 20 -3.35 5.95 12.15
CA LEU A 20 -2.94 5.04 13.21
C LEU A 20 -2.44 5.80 14.43
N GLN A 21 -2.91 5.38 15.60
CA GLN A 21 -2.36 5.80 16.88
C GLN A 21 -1.08 4.99 17.14
N THR A 22 0.07 5.61 16.90
CA THR A 22 1.38 4.98 17.09
C THR A 22 2.27 5.85 17.99
N ARG A 23 3.44 5.33 18.37
CA ARG A 23 4.48 6.10 19.06
C ARG A 23 5.49 6.74 18.08
N SER A 24 5.25 6.62 16.77
CA SER A 24 6.14 7.21 15.77
C SER A 24 6.14 8.73 15.90
N PRO A 25 7.29 9.41 15.76
CA PRO A 25 7.33 10.87 15.69
C PRO A 25 6.63 11.39 14.43
N THR A 26 6.45 10.56 13.41
CA THR A 26 5.75 10.90 12.16
C THR A 26 4.36 10.25 12.13
N PRO A 27 3.31 10.93 11.65
CA PRO A 27 2.00 10.32 11.44
C PRO A 27 2.07 9.10 10.54
N ILE A 28 1.29 8.05 10.85
CA ILE A 28 1.19 6.84 10.04
C ILE A 28 -0.28 6.62 9.67
N PHE A 29 -0.52 6.27 8.41
CA PHE A 29 -1.86 6.07 7.84
C PHE A 29 -1.96 4.71 7.17
N ILE A 30 -3.14 4.09 7.19
CA ILE A 30 -3.51 3.00 6.29
C ILE A 30 -4.31 3.61 5.13
N THR A 31 -3.90 3.34 3.91
CA THR A 31 -4.56 3.82 2.69
C THR A 31 -4.76 2.68 1.69
N GLU A 32 -5.46 2.95 0.60
CA GLU A 32 -5.36 2.11 -0.60
C GLU A 32 -3.95 2.17 -1.22
N LEU A 33 -3.67 1.18 -2.07
CA LEU A 33 -2.52 1.17 -2.97
C LEU A 33 -2.77 2.13 -4.13
N LEU A 34 -1.80 3.01 -4.42
CA LEU A 34 -1.90 4.07 -5.41
C LEU A 34 -1.00 3.79 -6.62
N PRO A 35 -1.34 4.32 -7.82
CA PRO A 35 -0.47 4.24 -8.99
C PRO A 35 0.95 4.77 -8.75
N SER A 36 1.06 5.83 -7.93
CA SER A 36 2.34 6.43 -7.57
C SER A 36 3.26 5.52 -6.75
N ASP A 37 2.74 4.41 -6.21
CA ASP A 37 3.54 3.47 -5.41
C ASP A 37 4.36 2.52 -6.28
N ALA A 38 4.14 2.49 -7.60
CA ALA A 38 4.79 1.55 -8.50
C ALA A 38 6.32 1.52 -8.35
N PRO A 39 7.05 2.66 -8.26
CA PRO A 39 8.51 2.62 -8.06
C PRO A 39 8.94 1.94 -6.76
N THR A 40 8.26 2.24 -5.64
CA THR A 40 8.53 1.62 -4.32
C THR A 40 8.14 0.16 -4.30
N LEU A 41 7.07 -0.21 -5.01
CA LEU A 41 6.62 -1.59 -5.12
C LEU A 41 7.62 -2.46 -5.90
N VAL A 42 8.29 -1.92 -6.94
CA VAL A 42 9.39 -2.63 -7.62
C VAL A 42 10.51 -3.01 -6.64
N ALA A 43 10.94 -2.06 -5.81
CA ALA A 43 11.97 -2.31 -4.80
C ALA A 43 11.52 -3.39 -3.80
N THR A 44 10.27 -3.33 -3.37
CA THR A 44 9.68 -4.31 -2.43
C THR A 44 9.61 -5.71 -3.03
N MET A 45 9.12 -5.82 -4.27
CA MET A 45 9.03 -7.09 -5.00
C MET A 45 10.41 -7.68 -5.34
N SER A 46 11.45 -6.85 -5.36
CA SER A 46 12.83 -7.29 -5.55
C SER A 46 13.51 -7.81 -4.27
N LEU A 47 12.90 -7.62 -3.09
CA LEU A 47 13.41 -8.19 -1.84
C LEU A 47 13.31 -9.72 -1.88
N PRO A 48 14.39 -10.49 -1.61
CA PRO A 48 14.37 -11.95 -1.73
C PRO A 48 13.24 -12.64 -0.96
N ALA A 49 12.91 -12.16 0.24
CA ALA A 49 11.83 -12.72 1.06
C ALA A 49 10.45 -12.55 0.43
N VAL A 50 10.17 -11.39 -0.18
CA VAL A 50 8.90 -11.12 -0.88
C VAL A 50 8.89 -11.87 -2.19
N ASN A 51 9.95 -11.72 -2.96
CA ASN A 51 10.14 -12.32 -4.27
C ASN A 51 9.94 -13.85 -4.26
N ASN A 52 10.47 -14.55 -3.26
CA ASN A 52 10.31 -16.01 -3.14
C ASN A 52 8.90 -16.44 -2.72
N ALA A 53 8.11 -15.54 -2.13
CA ALA A 53 6.71 -15.78 -1.78
C ALA A 53 5.74 -15.44 -2.92
N LEU A 54 6.19 -14.73 -3.95
CA LEU A 54 5.38 -14.42 -5.13
C LEU A 54 5.36 -15.64 -6.07
N ILE A 55 4.14 -16.08 -6.41
CA ILE A 55 3.89 -17.32 -7.16
C ILE A 55 4.48 -17.32 -8.59
N SER A 56 4.79 -16.17 -9.21
CA SER A 56 5.20 -16.18 -10.63
C SER A 56 6.00 -14.95 -11.17
N PRO A 57 6.71 -15.13 -12.31
CA PRO A 57 7.72 -14.23 -12.93
C PRO A 57 7.16 -12.94 -13.60
N PRO A 58 8.02 -12.02 -14.11
CA PRO A 58 9.48 -12.11 -14.26
C PRO A 58 10.28 -11.52 -13.10
N LYS A 59 11.35 -12.24 -12.76
CA LYS A 59 12.53 -11.68 -12.10
C LYS A 59 13.50 -11.30 -13.23
N ASP A 60 14.02 -10.08 -13.31
CA ASP A 60 13.78 -8.96 -12.39
C ASP A 60 12.40 -8.32 -12.59
N TYR A 61 11.80 -7.87 -11.49
CA TYR A 61 10.55 -7.14 -11.55
C TYR A 61 10.78 -5.74 -12.12
N THR A 62 9.94 -5.37 -13.07
CA THR A 62 10.01 -4.06 -13.74
C THR A 62 8.92 -3.13 -13.22
N LEU A 63 9.02 -1.85 -13.55
CA LEU A 63 7.95 -0.89 -13.29
C LEU A 63 6.61 -1.34 -13.88
N ALA A 64 6.62 -1.88 -15.09
CA ALA A 64 5.42 -2.43 -15.73
C ALA A 64 4.81 -3.60 -14.94
N SER A 65 5.65 -4.43 -14.29
CA SER A 65 5.18 -5.49 -13.40
C SER A 65 4.46 -4.91 -12.18
N ALA A 66 5.01 -3.86 -11.56
CA ALA A 66 4.40 -3.18 -10.42
C ALA A 66 3.09 -2.48 -10.80
N GLU A 67 3.06 -1.77 -11.93
CA GLU A 67 1.85 -1.11 -12.46
C GLU A 67 0.74 -2.12 -12.76
N TRP A 68 1.09 -3.28 -13.33
CA TRP A 68 0.14 -4.37 -13.56
C TRP A 68 -0.44 -4.87 -12.24
N TRP A 69 0.40 -5.12 -11.23
CA TRP A 69 -0.06 -5.56 -9.90
C TRP A 69 -0.98 -4.55 -9.23
N ILE A 70 -0.61 -3.26 -9.25
CA ILE A 70 -1.46 -2.17 -8.71
C ILE A 70 -2.79 -2.14 -9.44
N THR A 71 -2.79 -2.30 -10.76
CA THR A 71 -4.02 -2.35 -11.57
C THR A 71 -4.92 -3.51 -11.17
N GLN A 72 -4.35 -4.71 -10.94
CA GLN A 72 -5.13 -5.85 -10.46
C GLN A 72 -5.73 -5.57 -9.09
N GLN A 73 -4.93 -5.07 -8.14
CA GLN A 73 -5.39 -4.73 -6.79
C GLN A 73 -6.52 -3.70 -6.79
N ARG A 74 -6.45 -2.69 -7.66
CA ARG A 74 -7.45 -1.63 -7.78
C ARG A 74 -8.65 -1.99 -8.66
N SER A 75 -8.65 -3.16 -9.30
CA SER A 75 -9.75 -3.59 -10.18
C SER A 75 -11.04 -3.94 -9.44
N GLY A 76 -10.97 -4.12 -8.11
CA GLY A 76 -12.08 -4.61 -7.28
C GLY A 76 -12.38 -6.10 -7.47
N LYS A 77 -11.56 -6.82 -8.25
CA LYS A 77 -11.75 -8.25 -8.56
C LYS A 77 -10.84 -9.18 -7.75
N VAL A 78 -9.93 -8.62 -6.96
CA VAL A 78 -9.06 -9.40 -6.07
C VAL A 78 -9.83 -9.82 -4.83
N GLU A 79 -9.63 -11.05 -4.38
CA GLU A 79 -10.27 -11.57 -3.15
C GLU A 79 -9.75 -10.86 -1.89
N LEU A 80 -8.49 -10.43 -1.90
CA LEU A 80 -7.82 -9.76 -0.79
C LEU A 80 -7.13 -8.48 -1.28
N PRO A 81 -7.80 -7.32 -1.21
CA PRO A 81 -7.18 -6.06 -1.58
C PRO A 81 -6.07 -5.69 -0.58
N LEU A 82 -4.94 -5.25 -1.10
CA LEU A 82 -3.83 -4.76 -0.30
C LEU A 82 -4.11 -3.33 0.21
N ALA A 83 -3.72 -3.09 1.47
CA ALA A 83 -3.68 -1.77 2.06
C ALA A 83 -2.22 -1.37 2.33
N VAL A 84 -1.92 -0.07 2.26
CA VAL A 84 -0.56 0.47 2.39
C VAL A 84 -0.45 1.24 3.70
N LEU A 85 0.66 1.01 4.41
CA LEU A 85 1.09 1.89 5.51
C LEU A 85 1.89 3.06 4.92
N ARG A 86 1.38 4.28 5.07
CA ARG A 86 2.04 5.52 4.66
C ARG A 86 2.50 6.30 5.87
N GLU A 87 3.71 6.83 5.80
CA GLU A 87 4.26 7.76 6.78
C GLU A 87 4.08 9.20 6.27
N GLY A 88 3.83 10.16 7.14
CA GLY A 88 3.83 11.59 6.81
C GLY A 88 2.53 12.11 6.19
N ASP A 89 2.23 11.71 4.96
CA ASP A 89 1.08 12.19 4.17
C ASP A 89 0.21 11.04 3.67
N ALA A 90 -1.09 11.06 4.01
CA ALA A 90 -2.04 10.02 3.60
C ALA A 90 -2.33 9.98 2.09
N GLU A 91 -2.05 11.05 1.35
CA GLU A 91 -2.31 11.14 -0.09
C GLU A 91 -1.09 10.76 -0.93
N ARG A 92 0.12 11.01 -0.40
CA ARG A 92 1.36 10.94 -1.19
C ARG A 92 2.42 10.02 -0.60
N GLY A 93 2.47 9.88 0.73
CA GLY A 93 3.64 9.31 1.42
C GLY A 93 4.85 10.25 1.37
#